data_AF-A0A7C1S865-F1
#
_entry.id   AF-A0A7C1S865-F1
#
_cell.length_a   1.000
_cell.length_b   1.000
_cell.length_c   1.000
_cell.angle_alpha   90.00
_cell.angle_beta   90.00
_cell.angle_gamma   90.00
#
_symmetry.space_group_name_H-M   'P 1'
#
loop_
_entity.id
_entity.type
_entity.pdbx_description
1 polymer ?
#
loop_
_entity_poly.entity_id
_entity_poly.type
_entity_poly.pdbx_seq_one_letter_code
_entity_poly.pdbx_strand_id
1 'polypeptide(L)'
;MPAKAQLLGFAEDSQGVPMVIGKATRVALDSSLWSIVGSPVEPEIQTTITAQEIFYDQQRNELINEIKELKEMIGQLSTKIESLCSEKNNGLEIRNVSYGQAKKEIVRYFKEHHGEHLTAADLEEKLGIDFWLCDQVCEYLTKEGKIK
;
A
#
# COMPACT_ATOMS: atom_id res chain seq x y z
N MET A 1 -48.21 31.69 22.84
CA MET A 1 -48.41 30.42 23.57
C MET A 1 -47.19 29.54 23.32
N PRO A 2 -46.46 29.07 24.34
CA PRO A 2 -45.23 28.30 24.13
C PRO A 2 -45.55 26.85 23.78
N ALA A 3 -44.84 26.30 22.78
CA ALA A 3 -44.92 24.90 22.42
C ALA A 3 -44.35 24.03 23.56
N LYS A 4 -45.17 23.10 24.05
CA LYS A 4 -44.74 22.06 25.00
C LYS A 4 -43.76 21.11 24.29
N ALA A 5 -42.48 21.15 24.66
CA ALA A 5 -41.55 20.09 24.35
C ALA A 5 -41.93 18.84 25.17
N GLN A 6 -42.42 17.79 24.53
CA GLN A 6 -42.52 16.46 25.14
C GLN A 6 -41.14 15.80 25.07
N LEU A 7 -40.56 15.55 26.24
CA LEU A 7 -39.33 14.78 26.40
C LEU A 7 -39.51 13.38 25.80
N LEU A 8 -38.77 13.09 24.73
CA LEU A 8 -38.56 11.73 24.23
C LEU A 8 -37.65 11.01 25.24
N GLY A 9 -38.19 9.99 25.91
CA GLY A 9 -37.40 9.09 26.74
C GLY A 9 -36.55 8.20 25.85
N PHE A 10 -35.26 8.12 26.15
CA PHE A 10 -34.34 7.17 25.53
C PHE A 10 -34.38 5.86 26.32
N ALA A 11 -34.61 4.75 25.63
CA ALA A 11 -34.34 3.42 26.15
C ALA A 11 -33.17 2.84 25.35
N GLU A 12 -32.19 2.29 26.07
CA GLU A 12 -31.06 1.56 25.50
C GLU A 12 -31.46 0.08 25.39
N ASP A 13 -31.15 -0.55 24.26
CA ASP A 13 -31.27 -1.99 24.13
C ASP A 13 -30.12 -2.72 24.87
N SER A 14 -30.16 -4.05 24.90
CA SER A 14 -29.14 -4.88 25.57
C SER A 14 -27.72 -4.73 25.01
N GLN A 15 -27.53 -3.94 23.94
CA GLN A 15 -26.23 -3.63 23.33
C GLN A 15 -25.86 -2.15 23.42
N GLY A 16 -26.61 -1.33 24.16
CA GLY A 16 -26.29 0.07 24.41
C GLY A 16 -26.60 1.01 23.23
N VAL A 17 -27.46 0.60 22.29
CA VAL A 17 -27.86 1.46 21.17
C VAL A 17 -29.13 2.24 21.53
N PRO A 18 -29.14 3.57 21.39
CA PRO A 18 -30.33 4.38 21.71
C PRO A 18 -31.42 4.17 20.65
N MET A 19 -32.56 3.64 21.07
CA MET A 19 -33.70 3.36 20.17
C MET A 19 -34.75 4.47 20.27
N VAL A 20 -35.06 5.15 19.15
CA VAL A 20 -36.14 6.15 19.08
C VAL A 20 -37.46 5.44 18.77
N ILE A 21 -38.34 5.32 19.76
CA ILE A 21 -39.68 4.73 19.57
C ILE A 21 -40.62 5.77 18.96
N GLY A 22 -40.70 5.81 17.62
CA GLY A 22 -41.68 6.62 16.89
C GLY A 22 -43.08 6.00 16.95
N LYS A 23 -44.09 6.74 17.42
CA LYS A 23 -45.50 6.32 17.35
C LYS A 23 -45.96 6.35 15.88
N ALA A 24 -46.41 5.21 15.36
CA ALA A 24 -47.08 5.13 14.07
C ALA A 24 -48.48 5.78 14.14
N THR A 25 -48.68 6.88 13.42
CA THR A 25 -50.00 7.51 13.29
C THR A 25 -50.74 6.84 12.13
N ARG A 26 -51.72 5.99 12.42
CA ARG A 26 -52.67 5.48 11.42
C ARG A 26 -53.70 6.56 11.11
N VAL A 27 -53.70 7.08 9.87
CA VAL A 27 -54.81 7.89 9.36
C VAL A 27 -55.91 6.91 8.93
N ALA A 28 -57.03 6.91 9.65
CA ALA A 28 -58.22 6.17 9.25
C ALA A 28 -58.94 6.97 8.14
N LEU A 29 -59.02 6.42 6.93
CA LEU A 29 -59.89 6.93 5.88
C LEU A 29 -61.20 6.14 5.87
N ASP A 30 -62.29 6.90 6.01
CA ASP A 30 -63.68 6.45 6.12
C ASP A 30 -64.13 5.67 4.88
N SER A 31 -64.83 4.56 5.07
CA SER A 31 -65.07 3.51 4.06
C SER A 31 -66.20 3.82 3.08
N SER A 32 -66.62 5.07 2.93
CA SER A 32 -67.86 5.43 2.22
C SER A 32 -67.68 6.07 0.84
N LEU A 33 -66.49 6.04 0.24
CA LEU A 33 -66.20 6.69 -1.05
C LEU A 33 -65.59 5.78 -2.13
N TRP A 34 -65.93 4.48 -2.15
CA TRP A 34 -65.36 3.52 -3.12
C TRP A 34 -66.22 3.22 -4.36
N SER A 35 -67.22 4.04 -4.69
CA SER A 35 -68.14 3.72 -5.81
C SER A 35 -67.97 4.56 -7.07
N ILE A 36 -67.08 5.54 -7.13
CA ILE A 36 -66.96 6.40 -8.32
C ILE A 36 -65.50 6.76 -8.59
N VAL A 37 -65.09 6.52 -9.84
CA VAL A 37 -63.84 6.94 -10.53
C VAL A 37 -62.69 5.92 -10.56
N GLY A 38 -62.50 5.37 -11.77
CA GLY A 38 -61.18 5.27 -12.43
C GLY A 38 -60.26 4.12 -12.01
N SER A 39 -59.55 3.57 -12.99
CA SER A 39 -58.49 2.57 -12.83
C SER A 39 -57.59 2.84 -11.62
N PRO A 40 -57.09 1.78 -10.94
CA PRO A 40 -56.12 1.94 -9.86
C PRO A 40 -54.89 2.66 -10.43
N VAL A 41 -54.73 3.93 -10.08
CA VAL A 41 -53.46 4.63 -10.26
C VAL A 41 -52.49 3.92 -9.31
N GLU A 42 -51.58 3.13 -9.88
CA GLU A 42 -50.49 2.54 -9.11
C GLU A 42 -49.77 3.67 -8.36
N PRO A 43 -49.64 3.58 -7.03
CA PRO A 43 -48.91 4.59 -6.30
C PRO A 43 -47.45 4.57 -6.76
N GLU A 44 -47.02 5.63 -7.44
CA GLU A 44 -45.60 5.90 -7.67
C GLU A 44 -44.90 5.87 -6.31
N ILE A 45 -44.12 4.82 -6.06
CA ILE A 45 -43.34 4.68 -4.84
C ILE A 45 -42.20 5.70 -4.93
N GLN A 46 -42.44 6.91 -4.44
CA GLN A 46 -41.37 7.85 -4.17
C GLN A 46 -40.55 7.28 -3.00
N THR A 47 -39.37 6.76 -3.30
CA THR A 47 -38.40 6.30 -2.31
C THR A 47 -37.91 7.48 -1.49
N THR A 48 -38.51 7.70 -0.33
CA THR A 48 -37.97 8.60 0.69
C THR A 48 -36.70 7.99 1.27
N ILE A 49 -35.56 8.36 0.71
CA ILE A 49 -34.24 8.02 1.26
C ILE A 49 -34.08 8.75 2.60
N THR A 50 -33.75 8.01 3.65
CA THR A 50 -33.58 8.57 4.98
C THR A 50 -32.25 9.32 5.10
N ALA A 51 -32.20 10.39 5.90
CA ALA A 51 -30.95 11.15 6.13
C ALA A 51 -29.80 10.28 6.67
N GLN A 52 -30.13 9.18 7.35
CA GLN A 52 -29.18 8.21 7.87
C GLN A 52 -28.56 7.35 6.75
N GLU A 53 -29.34 6.93 5.75
CA GLU A 53 -28.81 6.21 4.58
C GLU A 53 -27.84 7.07 3.77
N ILE A 54 -28.16 8.36 3.58
CA ILE A 54 -27.27 9.32 2.90
C ILE A 54 -25.94 9.47 3.64
N PHE A 55 -25.97 9.52 4.97
CA PHE A 55 -24.76 9.64 5.80
C PHE A 55 -23.85 8.40 5.70
N TYR A 56 -24.43 7.20 5.74
CA TYR A 56 -23.66 5.96 5.60
C TYR A 56 -23.10 5.78 4.19
N ASP A 57 -23.84 6.17 3.15
CA ASP A 57 -23.36 6.14 1.77
C ASP A 57 -22.18 7.10 1.58
N GLN A 58 -22.19 8.26 2.23
CA GLN A 58 -21.08 9.20 2.19
C GLN A 58 -19.80 8.59 2.81
N GLN A 59 -19.88 8.04 4.03
CA GLN A 59 -18.73 7.38 4.66
C GLN A 59 -18.22 6.19 3.84
N ARG A 60 -19.14 5.41 3.26
CA ARG A 60 -18.80 4.29 2.40
C ARG A 60 -18.01 4.75 1.17
N ASN A 61 -18.41 5.85 0.56
CA ASN A 61 -17.73 6.41 -0.61
C ASN A 61 -16.34 6.95 -0.26
N GLU A 62 -16.20 7.62 0.89
CA GLU A 62 -14.90 8.08 1.40
C GLU A 62 -13.94 6.90 1.59
N LEU A 63 -14.38 5.84 2.27
CA LEU A 63 -13.58 4.62 2.47
C LEU A 63 -13.23 3.91 1.15
N ILE A 64 -14.15 3.87 0.19
CA ILE A 64 -13.89 3.29 -1.13
C ILE A 64 -12.78 4.06 -1.85
N ASN A 65 -12.78 5.39 -1.74
CA ASN A 65 -11.76 6.23 -2.35
C ASN A 65 -10.39 6.01 -1.69
N GLU A 66 -10.32 5.97 -0.36
CA GLU A 66 -9.07 5.68 0.36
C GLU A 66 -8.48 4.32 -0.04
N ILE A 67 -9.32 3.28 -0.12
CA ILE A 67 -8.88 1.95 -0.55
C ILE A 67 -8.35 1.97 -1.98
N LYS A 68 -8.96 2.77 -2.86
CA LYS A 68 -8.52 2.92 -4.24
C LYS A 68 -7.14 3.58 -4.30
N GLU A 69 -6.95 4.68 -3.58
CA GLU A 69 -5.67 5.40 -3.52
C GLU A 69 -4.56 4.52 -2.93
N LEU A 70 -4.85 3.80 -1.85
CA LEU A 70 -3.90 2.85 -1.25
C LEU A 70 -3.48 1.76 -2.24
N LYS A 71 -4.43 1.21 -3.01
CA LYS A 71 -4.13 0.20 -4.05
C LYS A 71 -3.26 0.77 -5.17
N GLU A 72 -3.51 2.01 -5.60
CA GLU A 72 -2.68 2.67 -6.61
C GLU A 72 -1.26 2.91 -6.09
N MET A 73 -1.09 3.37 -4.86
CA MET A 73 0.22 3.55 -4.23
C MET A 73 0.98 2.22 -4.09
N ILE A 74 0.30 1.14 -3.69
CA ILE A 74 0.91 -0.20 -3.63
C ILE A 74 1.37 -0.64 -5.02
N GLY A 75 0.55 -0.42 -6.06
CA GLY A 75 0.92 -0.73 -7.44
C GLY A 75 2.19 0.00 -7.87
N GLN A 76 2.26 1.31 -7.62
CA GLN A 76 3.44 2.13 -7.95
C GLN A 76 4.70 1.66 -7.21
N LEU A 77 4.58 1.32 -5.92
CA LEU A 77 5.69 0.80 -5.13
C LEU A 77 6.18 -0.55 -5.66
N SER A 78 5.27 -1.47 -6.00
CA SER A 78 5.64 -2.77 -6.58
C SER A 78 6.39 -2.60 -7.90
N THR A 79 5.91 -1.75 -8.81
CA THR A 79 6.60 -1.49 -10.09
C THR A 79 7.99 -0.87 -9.86
N LYS A 80 8.13 0.02 -8.87
CA LYS A 80 9.41 0.63 -8.52
C LYS A 80 10.39 -0.38 -7.91
N ILE A 81 9.90 -1.32 -7.11
CA ILE A 81 10.72 -2.41 -6.58
C ILE A 81 11.18 -3.32 -7.73
N GLU A 82 10.30 -3.69 -8.65
CA GLU A 82 10.65 -4.50 -9.81
C GLU A 82 11.69 -3.82 -10.72
N SER A 83 11.57 -2.52 -10.95
CA SER A 83 12.57 -1.78 -11.74
C SER A 83 13.93 -1.75 -11.04
N LEU A 84 13.97 -1.52 -9.72
CA LEU A 84 15.21 -1.53 -8.94
C LEU A 84 15.84 -2.91 -8.86
N CYS A 85 15.03 -3.98 -8.76
CA CYS A 85 15.53 -5.35 -8.75
C CYS A 85 16.06 -5.76 -10.13
N SER A 86 15.44 -5.28 -11.22
CA SER A 86 15.90 -5.55 -12.59
C SER A 86 17.22 -4.83 -12.91
N GLU A 87 17.45 -3.64 -12.35
CA GLU A 87 18.70 -2.89 -12.53
C GLU A 87 19.86 -3.38 -11.63
N LYS A 88 19.56 -4.10 -10.54
CA LYS A 88 20.56 -4.61 -9.58
C LYS A 88 20.79 -6.12 -9.61
N ASN A 89 20.15 -6.86 -10.52
CA ASN A 89 20.29 -8.32 -10.61
C ASN A 89 21.52 -8.81 -11.39
N ASN A 90 22.59 -8.02 -11.46
CA ASN A 90 23.91 -8.60 -11.53
C ASN A 90 24.32 -8.93 -10.09
N GLY A 91 23.67 -9.96 -9.51
CA GLY A 91 24.10 -10.50 -8.23
C GLY A 91 25.60 -10.76 -8.33
N LEU A 92 26.36 -10.25 -7.37
CA LEU A 92 27.81 -10.35 -7.39
C LEU A 92 28.20 -11.83 -7.43
N GLU A 93 28.59 -12.34 -8.60
CA GLU A 93 28.97 -13.73 -8.74
C GLU A 93 30.42 -13.89 -8.28
N ILE A 94 30.58 -14.36 -7.04
CA ILE A 94 31.89 -14.66 -6.48
C ILE A 94 32.42 -15.94 -7.14
N ARG A 95 33.47 -15.78 -7.96
CA ARG A 95 34.17 -16.86 -8.64
C ARG A 95 35.15 -17.53 -7.68
N ASN A 96 35.13 -18.86 -7.66
CA ASN A 96 36.15 -19.64 -6.96
C ASN A 96 37.44 -19.68 -7.81
N VAL A 97 38.38 -18.78 -7.53
CA VAL A 97 39.67 -18.67 -8.22
C VAL A 97 40.82 -19.02 -7.29
N SER A 98 41.89 -19.58 -7.85
CA SER A 98 43.11 -19.84 -7.08
C SER A 98 43.85 -18.54 -6.74
N TYR A 99 44.60 -18.54 -5.63
CA TYR A 99 45.42 -17.40 -5.20
C TYR A 99 46.36 -16.87 -6.30
N GLY A 100 47.02 -17.78 -7.03
CA GLY A 100 47.92 -17.40 -8.12
C GLY A 100 47.21 -16.75 -9.31
N GLN A 101 45.96 -17.15 -9.58
CA GLN A 101 45.14 -16.53 -10.61
C GLN A 101 44.62 -15.16 -10.16
N ALA A 102 44.10 -15.06 -8.93
CA ALA A 102 43.68 -13.80 -8.33
C ALA A 102 44.80 -12.75 -8.39
N LYS A 103 46.04 -13.12 -8.04
CA LYS A 103 47.22 -12.24 -8.15
C LYS A 103 47.43 -11.69 -9.56
N LYS A 104 47.28 -12.51 -10.60
CA LYS A 104 47.45 -12.06 -12.00
C LYS A 104 46.35 -11.11 -12.41
N GLU A 105 45.11 -11.42 -12.07
CA GLU A 105 43.94 -10.62 -12.41
C GLU A 105 43.95 -9.26 -11.69
N ILE A 106 44.24 -9.24 -10.39
CA ILE A 106 44.36 -8.01 -9.59
C ILE A 106 45.49 -7.13 -10.11
N VAL A 107 46.68 -7.68 -10.38
CA VAL A 107 47.79 -6.89 -10.97
C VAL A 107 47.41 -6.30 -12.33
N ARG A 108 46.70 -7.06 -13.17
CA ARG A 108 46.22 -6.55 -14.46
C ARG A 108 45.24 -5.40 -14.25
N TYR A 109 44.29 -5.56 -13.33
CA TYR A 109 43.28 -4.55 -13.03
C TYR A 109 43.90 -3.24 -12.52
N PHE A 110 44.83 -3.31 -11.57
CA PHE A 110 45.57 -2.12 -11.09
C PHE A 110 46.39 -1.43 -12.19
N LYS A 111 46.90 -2.17 -13.18
CA LYS A 111 47.62 -1.58 -14.32
C LYS A 111 46.69 -0.85 -15.29
N GLU A 112 45.49 -1.39 -15.50
CA GLU A 112 44.47 -0.78 -16.35
C GLU A 112 43.85 0.46 -15.69
N HIS A 113 43.75 0.46 -14.36
CA HIS A 113 43.18 1.53 -13.53
C HIS A 113 44.25 2.35 -12.79
N HIS A 114 45.38 2.60 -13.45
CA HIS A 114 46.55 3.20 -12.84
C HIS A 114 46.24 4.61 -12.27
N GLY A 115 46.38 4.79 -10.96
CA GLY A 115 46.16 6.07 -10.27
C GLY A 115 44.81 6.19 -9.54
N GLU A 116 43.92 5.20 -9.69
CA GLU A 116 42.73 5.08 -8.85
C GLU A 116 43.08 4.44 -7.50
N HIS A 117 42.41 4.88 -6.44
CA HIS A 117 42.51 4.22 -5.14
C HIS A 117 41.48 3.10 -5.08
N LEU A 118 41.95 1.86 -5.24
CA LEU A 118 41.12 0.66 -5.27
C LEU A 118 41.22 -0.09 -3.94
N THR A 119 40.08 -0.41 -3.35
CA THR A 119 39.97 -1.23 -2.15
C THR A 119 39.68 -2.69 -2.48
N ALA A 120 39.84 -3.59 -1.50
CA ALA A 120 39.48 -5.00 -1.69
C ALA A 120 37.99 -5.20 -2.03
N ALA A 121 37.10 -4.33 -1.53
CA ALA A 121 35.68 -4.34 -1.88
C ALA A 121 35.45 -3.97 -3.36
N ASP A 122 36.19 -2.97 -3.88
CA ASP A 122 36.10 -2.60 -5.30
C ASP A 122 36.54 -3.76 -6.19
N LEU A 123 37.58 -4.50 -5.79
CA LEU A 123 38.06 -5.66 -6.54
C LEU A 123 37.08 -6.83 -6.48
N GLU A 124 36.44 -7.06 -5.33
CA GLU A 124 35.37 -8.03 -5.20
C GLU A 124 34.21 -7.69 -6.15
N GLU A 125 33.78 -6.43 -6.17
CA GLU A 125 32.69 -6.00 -7.06
C GLU A 125 33.04 -6.09 -8.55
N LYS A 126 34.27 -5.74 -8.92
CA LYS A 126 34.68 -5.62 -10.33
C LYS A 126 35.20 -6.92 -10.92
N LEU A 127 35.87 -7.74 -10.12
CA LEU A 127 36.47 -9.00 -10.56
C LEU A 127 35.68 -10.22 -10.12
N GLY A 128 34.70 -10.07 -9.22
CA GLY A 128 33.97 -11.21 -8.65
C GLY A 128 34.90 -12.17 -7.92
N ILE A 129 35.90 -11.66 -7.21
CA ILE A 129 36.84 -12.46 -6.42
C ILE A 129 36.47 -12.26 -4.95
N ASP A 130 36.49 -13.34 -4.16
CA ASP A 130 36.19 -13.29 -2.73
C ASP A 130 36.98 -12.17 -2.01
N PHE A 131 36.27 -11.40 -1.19
CA PHE A 131 36.84 -10.28 -0.43
C PHE A 131 38.13 -10.63 0.31
N TRP A 132 38.15 -11.74 1.05
CA TRP A 132 39.31 -12.14 1.86
C TRP A 132 40.49 -12.52 0.99
N LEU A 133 40.23 -13.15 -0.15
CA LEU A 133 41.25 -13.46 -1.14
C LEU A 133 41.82 -12.17 -1.76
N CYS A 134 40.98 -11.20 -2.10
CA CYS A 134 41.41 -9.88 -2.58
C CYS A 134 42.30 -9.18 -1.56
N ASP A 135 41.87 -9.10 -0.30
CA ASP A 135 42.59 -8.44 0.78
C ASP A 135 43.99 -9.04 1.00
N GLN A 136 44.07 -10.38 1.10
CA GLN A 136 45.35 -11.08 1.24
C GLN A 136 46.29 -10.85 0.05
N VAL A 137 45.75 -10.92 -1.18
CA VAL A 137 46.54 -10.71 -2.38
C VAL A 137 47.02 -9.26 -2.47
N CYS A 138 46.17 -8.30 -2.12
CA CYS A 138 46.52 -6.88 -2.08
C CYS A 138 47.64 -6.62 -1.08
N GLU A 139 47.52 -7.09 0.17
CA GLU A 139 48.60 -6.96 1.15
C GLU A 139 49.92 -7.54 0.62
N TYR A 140 49.87 -8.72 0.02
CA TYR A 140 51.05 -9.39 -0.50
C TYR A 140 51.68 -8.61 -1.67
N LEU A 141 50.87 -8.09 -2.60
CA LEU A 141 51.34 -7.29 -3.72
C LEU A 141 51.89 -5.92 -3.28
N THR A 142 51.31 -5.31 -2.24
CA THR A 142 51.81 -4.08 -1.63
C THR A 142 53.16 -4.32 -0.95
N LYS A 143 53.31 -5.43 -0.21
CA LYS A 143 54.60 -5.85 0.38
C LYS A 143 55.67 -6.10 -0.69
N GLU A 144 55.29 -6.64 -1.86
CA GLU A 144 56.19 -6.79 -3.02
C GLU A 144 56.44 -5.49 -3.80
N GLY A 145 55.79 -4.38 -3.44
CA GLY A 145 55.90 -3.09 -4.14
C GLY A 145 55.29 -3.08 -5.55
N LYS A 146 54.38 -4.01 -5.85
CA LYS A 146 53.74 -4.14 -7.18
C LYS A 146 52.49 -3.29 -7.33
N ILE A 147 51.83 -2.96 -6.23
CA ILE A 147 50.68 -2.05 -6.14
C ILE A 147 50.89 -1.11 -4.94
N LYS A 148 50.12 -0.01 -4.86
CA LYS A 148 50.20 1.00 -3.80
C LYS A 148 48.82 1.38 -3.29
#